data_AF-A0A942SD29-F1
#
_entry.id   AF-A0A942SD29-F1
#
_cell.length_a   1.000
_cell.length_b   1.000
_cell.length_c   1.000
_cell.angle_alpha   90.00
_cell.angle_beta   90.00
_cell.angle_gamma   90.00
#
_symmetry.space_group_name_H-M   'P 1'
#
loop_
_entity.id
_entity.type
_entity.pdbx_description
1 polymer ?
#
loop_
_entity_poly.entity_id
_entity_poly.type
_entity_poly.pdbx_seq_one_letter_code
_entity_poly.pdbx_strand_id
1 'polypeptide(L)' 'MAGIEPEVQDFLKRIIQTVSMTLLFLLLHMTFGIYFNWAFFEGSPRIGNIIYYFIFLMTLAALIYYFYRLWKDHV' A
#
# COMPACT_ATOMS: atom_id res chain seq x y z
N MET A 1 -21.16 21.56 -22.32
CA MET A 1 -20.25 20.40 -22.46
C MET A 1 -20.69 19.39 -21.43
N ALA A 2 -20.95 18.14 -21.83
CA ALA A 2 -21.24 17.05 -20.90
C ALA A 2 -19.93 16.67 -20.18
N GLY A 3 -19.55 17.47 -19.19
CA GLY A 3 -18.46 17.16 -18.28
C GLY A 3 -18.98 16.28 -17.15
N ILE A 4 -18.15 15.34 -16.70
CA ILE A 4 -18.43 14.58 -15.48
C ILE A 4 -18.59 15.58 -14.33
N GLU A 5 -19.62 15.37 -13.51
CA GLU A 5 -19.86 16.20 -12.33
C GLU A 5 -18.62 16.21 -11.42
N PRO A 6 -18.17 17.37 -10.93
CA PRO A 6 -16.91 17.48 -10.18
C PRO A 6 -16.80 16.50 -9.01
N GLU A 7 -17.92 16.25 -8.31
CA GLU A 7 -17.99 15.30 -7.20
C GLU A 7 -17.71 13.85 -7.64
N VAL A 8 -18.28 13.44 -8.78
CA VAL A 8 -18.05 12.11 -9.37
C VAL A 8 -16.59 11.98 -9.80
N GLN A 9 -16.02 13.03 -10.39
CA GLN A 9 -14.62 13.03 -10.79
C GLN A 9 -13.69 12.86 -9.57
N ASP A 10 -13.95 13.56 -8.48
CA ASP A 10 -13.12 13.49 -7.28
C ASP A 10 -13.28 12.18 -6.51
N PHE A 11 -14.46 11.56 -6.57
CA PHE A 11 -14.67 10.21 -6.08
C PHE A 11 -13.86 9.17 -6.88
N LEU A 12 -13.92 9.22 -8.21
CA LEU A 12 -13.16 8.31 -9.08
C LEU A 12 -11.64 8.47 -8.91
N LYS A 13 -11.14 9.71 -8.76
CA LYS A 13 -9.72 9.95 -8.45
C LYS A 13 -9.28 9.26 -7.17
N ARG A 14 -10.11 9.28 -6.11
CA ARG A 14 -9.81 8.63 -4.83
C ARG A 14 -9.81 7.11 -4.92
N ILE A 15 -10.73 6.53 -5.70
CA ILE A 15 -10.69 5.10 -6.03
C ILE A 15 -9.38 4.76 -6.74
N ILE A 16 -9.02 5.51 -7.78
CA ILE A 16 -7.79 5.28 -8.54
C ILE A 16 -6.57 5.40 -7.63
N GLN A 17 -6.51 6.40 -6.75
CA GLN A 17 -5.43 6.55 -5.78
C GLN A 17 -5.35 5.36 -4.80
N THR A 18 -6.49 4.90 -4.29
CA THR A 18 -6.56 3.75 -3.38
C THR A 18 -6.03 2.48 -4.06
N VAL A 19 -6.52 2.19 -5.27
CA VAL A 19 -6.09 1.02 -6.05
C VAL A 19 -4.61 1.12 -6.41
N SER A 20 -4.17 2.28 -6.93
CA SER A 20 -2.78 2.49 -7.36
C SER A 20 -1.79 2.32 -6.21
N MET A 21 -2.09 2.88 -5.03
CA MET A 21 -1.24 2.77 -3.85
C MET A 21 -1.22 1.35 -3.30
N THR A 22 -2.35 0.63 -3.35
CA THR A 22 -2.41 -0.78 -2.97
C THR A 22 -1.56 -1.63 -3.92
N LEU A 23 -1.66 -1.41 -5.23
CA LEU A 23 -0.85 -2.12 -6.23
C LEU A 23 0.64 -1.84 -6.06
N LEU A 24 1.02 -0.58 -5.79
CA LEU A 24 2.41 -0.22 -5.52
C LEU A 24 2.94 -0.92 -4.26
N PHE A 25 2.14 -0.94 -3.19
CA PHE A 25 2.49 -1.64 -1.95
C PHE A 25 2.70 -3.14 -2.20
N LEU A 26 1.79 -3.78 -2.95
CA LEU A 26 1.91 -5.18 -3.31
C LEU A 26 3.13 -5.44 -4.19
N LEU A 27 3.39 -4.62 -5.21
CA LEU A 27 4.55 -4.79 -6.09
C LEU A 27 5.86 -4.73 -5.32
N LEU A 28 6.00 -3.76 -4.41
CA LEU A 28 7.20 -3.62 -3.58
C LEU A 28 7.37 -4.85 -2.69
N HIS A 29 6.32 -5.28 -1.99
CA HIS A 29 6.43 -6.40 -1.05
C HIS A 29 6.49 -7.77 -1.72
N MET A 30 5.94 -7.94 -2.91
CA MET A 30 6.21 -9.12 -3.73
C MET A 30 7.67 -9.15 -4.19
N THR A 31 8.23 -8.01 -4.60
CA THR A 31 9.65 -7.95 -5.03
C THR A 31 10.60 -8.20 -3.86
N PHE A 32 10.44 -7.48 -2.74
CA PHE A 32 11.36 -7.62 -1.61
C PHE A 32 11.07 -8.83 -0.75
N GLY A 33 9.80 -9.11 -0.45
CA GLY A 33 9.41 -10.23 0.39
C GLY A 33 9.55 -11.57 -0.33
N ILE A 34 9.02 -11.67 -1.55
CA ILE A 34 8.95 -12.95 -2.27
C ILE A 34 10.17 -13.13 -3.17
N TYR A 35 10.40 -12.22 -4.13
CA TYR A 35 11.46 -12.41 -5.13
C TYR A 35 12.87 -12.44 -4.50
N PHE A 36 13.15 -11.59 -3.52
CA PHE A 36 14.41 -11.67 -2.75
C PHE A 36 14.35 -12.60 -1.54
N ASN A 37 13.24 -13.32 -1.33
CA ASN A 37 13.01 -14.25 -0.22
C ASN A 37 13.08 -13.66 1.20
N TRP A 38 12.95 -12.34 1.38
CA TRP A 38 13.03 -11.74 2.73
C TRP A 38 11.83 -12.07 3.61
N ALA A 39 10.71 -12.51 3.03
CA ALA A 39 9.54 -12.97 3.75
C ALA A 39 9.63 -14.43 4.22
N PHE A 40 10.62 -15.20 3.74
CA PHE A 40 10.74 -16.62 4.08
C PHE A 40 11.89 -16.89 5.06
N PHE A 41 11.65 -17.74 6.05
CA PHE A 41 12.65 -18.19 7.00
C PHE A 41 13.28 -19.50 6.52
N GLU A 42 14.48 -19.44 5.92
CA GLU A 42 15.24 -20.63 5.57
C GLU A 42 15.99 -21.18 6.81
N GLY A 43 15.30 -22.04 7.57
CA GLY A 43 15.84 -22.73 8.75
C GLY A 43 15.76 -21.92 10.04
N SER A 44 16.37 -20.73 10.08
CA SER A 44 16.33 -19.83 11.24
C SER A 44 16.08 -18.38 10.82
N PRO A 45 15.37 -17.56 11.62
CA PRO A 45 15.18 -16.15 11.34
C PRO A 45 16.51 -15.42 11.18
N ARG A 46 16.76 -14.83 10.00
CA ARG A 46 17.92 -13.97 9.79
C ARG A 46 17.54 -12.53 10.10
N ILE A 47 18.56 -11.70 10.38
CA ILE A 47 18.39 -10.26 10.63
C ILE A 47 17.63 -9.58 9.49
N GLY A 48 17.88 -9.98 8.23
CA GLY A 48 17.16 -9.48 7.06
C GLY A 48 15.65 -9.70 7.11
N ASN A 49 15.19 -10.85 7.61
CA ASN A 49 13.76 -11.13 7.75
C ASN A 49 13.13 -10.24 8.82
N ILE A 50 13.81 -10.04 9.96
CA ILE A 50 13.33 -9.18 11.05
C ILE A 50 13.16 -7.75 10.53
N ILE A 51 14.19 -7.21 9.87
CA ILE A 51 14.13 -5.88 9.26
C ILE A 51 13.00 -5.78 8.24
N TYR A 52 12.82 -6.80 7.39
CA TYR A 52 11.73 -6.85 6.42
C TYR A 52 10.36 -6.74 7.08
N TYR A 53 10.08 -7.53 8.12
CA TYR A 53 8.80 -7.48 8.82
C TYR A 53 8.56 -6.15 9.54
N PHE A 54 9.59 -5.52 10.12
CA PHE A 54 9.47 -4.17 10.67
C PHE A 54 9.09 -3.15 9.59
N ILE A 55 9.77 -3.17 8.44
CA ILE A 55 9.46 -2.28 7.31
C ILE A 55 8.06 -2.56 6.76
N PHE A 56 7.69 -3.83 6.62
CA PHE A 56 6.36 -4.24 6.17
C PHE A 56 5.27 -3.68 7.08
N LEU A 57 5.39 -3.86 8.40
CA LEU A 57 4.41 -3.36 9.36
C LEU A 57 4.33 -1.83 9.38
N MET A 58 5.48 -1.14 9.36
CA MET A 58 5.51 0.32 9.29
C MET A 58 4.87 0.85 8.01
N THR A 59 5.20 0.26 6.86
CA THR A 59 4.64 0.69 5.57
C THR A 59 3.16 0.33 5.44
N LEU A 60 2.72 -0.79 6.01
CA LEU A 60 1.30 -1.16 6.08
C LEU A 60 0.52 -0.17 6.95
N ALA A 61 1.02 0.17 8.13
CA ALA A 61 0.41 1.17 8.99
C ALA A 61 0.33 2.55 8.30
N ALA A 62 1.39 2.94 7.59
CA ALA A 62 1.41 4.16 6.80
C ALA A 62 0.40 4.14 5.65
N LEU A 63 0.22 3.00 4.96
CA LEU A 63 -0.77 2.83 3.89
C LEU A 63 -2.20 2.95 4.44
N ILE A 64 -2.48 2.28 5.55
CA ILE A 64 -3.79 2.36 6.22
C ILE A 64 -4.06 3.80 6.68
N TYR A 65 -3.08 4.46 7.28
CA TYR A 65 -3.20 5.87 7.69
C TYR A 65 -3.42 6.80 6.49
N TYR A 66 -2.71 6.56 5.38
CA TYR A 66 -2.87 7.31 4.14
C TYR A 66 -4.30 7.17 3.61
N PHE A 67 -4.85 5.95 3.56
CA PHE A 67 -6.24 5.74 3.15
C PHE A 67 -7.23 6.36 4.12
N TYR A 68 -7.02 6.20 5.43
CA TYR A 68 -7.87 6.86 6.42
C TYR A 68 -7.93 8.37 6.17
N ARG A 69 -6.80 9.04 5.96
CA ARG A 69 -6.78 10.47 5.65
C ARG A 69 -7.46 10.78 4.31
N LEU A 70 -7.17 10.00 3.27
CA LEU A 70 -7.72 10.19 1.93
C LEU A 70 -9.26 10.16 1.90
N TRP A 71 -9.84 9.29 2.72
CA TRP A 71 -11.29 9.13 2.80
C TRP A 71 -11.94 10.01 3.87
N LYS A 72 -11.22 10.38 4.94
CA LYS A 72 -11.72 11.26 5.99
C LYS A 72 -12.10 12.65 5.49
N ASP A 73 -11.39 13.18 4.48
CA ASP A 73 -11.61 14.56 4.03
C ASP A 73 -12.98 14.79 3.36
N HIS A 74 -13.81 13.75 3.18
CA HIS A 74 -15.08 13.83 2.45
C HIS A 74 -16.18 12.87 2.97
N VAL A 75 -16.02 12.30 4.16
CA VAL A 75 -17.10 11.62 4.92
C VAL A 75 -17.61 12.59 5.96
#